data_AF-A0A117NKD6-F1
#
_entry.id   AF-A0A117NKD6-F1
#
_cell.length_a   1.000
_cell.length_b   1.000
_cell.length_c   1.000
_cell.angle_alpha   90.00
_cell.angle_beta   90.00
_cell.angle_gamma   90.00
#
_symmetry.space_group_name_H-M   'P 1'
#
loop_
_entity.id
_entity.type
_entity.pdbx_description
1 polymer ?
#
loop_
_entity_poly.entity_id
_entity_poly.type
_entity_poly.pdbx_seq_one_letter_code
_entity_poly.pdbx_strand_id
1 'polypeptide(L)'
;MVGVGGGVPTKNVDIRLGDVVVSTPMGTSGGVVQYDYGKASQQGCFQRTGSLNKPHVSLLAALSQIRCDHMLQELPLGKIMSGVLRRHQKQFSPPGEDWLFLSAYEHQGGSGDCSLCDKNQLVSRESRMNGEPQIYYGLVASGNQVIKDAVTRDSIAEDIPVLCFEMEAAGLMDQL
;
A
#
# COMPACT_ATOMS: atom_id res chain seq x y z
N MET A 1 -5.31 -2.88 12.98
CA MET A 1 -5.59 -3.90 11.94
C MET A 1 -4.29 -4.20 11.21
N VAL A 2 -4.11 -5.43 10.74
CA VAL A 2 -3.11 -5.78 9.72
C VAL A 2 -3.87 -6.52 8.60
N GLY A 3 -3.59 -6.17 7.36
CA GLY A 3 -4.27 -6.72 6.18
C GLY A 3 -3.34 -6.76 4.97
N VAL A 4 -3.90 -7.08 3.81
CA VAL A 4 -3.18 -7.09 2.52
C VAL A 4 -3.77 -6.00 1.65
N GLY A 5 -2.90 -5.28 0.93
CA GLY A 5 -3.32 -4.25 -0.01
C GLY A 5 -2.53 -4.27 -1.31
N GLY A 6 -3.10 -3.68 -2.35
CA GLY A 6 -2.42 -3.43 -3.62
C GLY A 6 -1.57 -2.16 -3.51
N GLY A 7 -0.26 -2.28 -3.71
CA GLY A 7 0.67 -1.14 -3.66
C GLY A 7 0.47 -0.14 -4.79
N VAL A 8 0.82 1.12 -4.53
CA VAL A 8 0.81 2.22 -5.50
C VAL A 8 2.26 2.69 -5.73
N PRO A 9 3.00 2.04 -6.66
CA PRO A 9 4.33 2.49 -7.01
C PRO A 9 4.25 3.79 -7.83
N THR A 10 5.08 4.76 -7.47
CA THR A 10 5.26 6.03 -8.20
C THR A 10 6.74 6.26 -8.45
N LYS A 11 7.08 7.30 -9.22
CA LYS A 11 8.49 7.70 -9.44
C LYS A 11 9.24 8.02 -8.13
N ASN A 12 8.52 8.49 -7.11
CA ASN A 12 9.12 8.90 -5.83
C ASN A 12 8.97 7.85 -4.73
N VAL A 13 8.08 6.87 -4.93
CA VAL A 13 7.75 5.84 -3.94
C VAL A 13 7.69 4.49 -4.65
N ASP A 14 8.77 3.74 -4.58
CA ASP A 14 8.87 2.41 -5.20
C ASP A 14 8.41 1.31 -4.23
N ILE A 15 7.10 1.22 -4.01
CA ILE A 15 6.48 0.14 -3.22
C ILE A 15 6.52 -1.16 -4.03
N ARG A 16 6.99 -2.23 -3.38
CA ARG A 16 7.15 -3.57 -3.96
C ARG A 16 6.37 -4.61 -3.18
N LEU A 17 6.12 -5.75 -3.82
CA LEU A 17 5.53 -6.91 -3.16
C LEU A 17 6.33 -7.31 -1.92
N GLY A 18 5.65 -7.39 -0.78
CA GLY A 18 6.23 -7.73 0.51
C GLY A 18 6.53 -6.52 1.40
N ASP A 19 6.48 -5.30 0.87
CA ASP A 19 6.61 -4.07 1.67
C ASP A 19 5.43 -3.86 2.61
N VAL A 20 5.67 -3.03 3.63
CA VAL A 20 4.68 -2.69 4.65
C VAL A 20 4.30 -1.23 4.51
N VAL A 21 3.00 -0.95 4.41
CA VAL A 21 2.46 0.40 4.53
C VAL A 21 1.84 0.56 5.90
N VAL A 22 2.26 1.60 6.62
CA VAL A 22 1.70 2.01 7.90
C VAL A 22 0.88 3.27 7.67
N SER A 23 -0.43 3.16 7.95
CA SER A 23 -1.35 4.28 7.88
C SER A 23 -0.92 5.38 8.86
N THR A 24 -0.68 6.59 8.34
CA THR A 24 -0.29 7.75 9.13
C THR A 24 -1.10 8.99 8.73
N PRO A 25 -1.60 9.78 9.69
CA PRO A 25 -2.33 11.01 9.36
C PRO A 25 -1.52 11.96 8.49
N MET A 26 -2.14 12.53 7.46
CA MET A 26 -1.52 13.46 6.53
C MET A 26 -2.54 14.50 6.07
N GLY A 27 -2.18 15.78 6.19
CA GLY A 27 -3.10 16.89 5.91
C GLY A 27 -4.37 16.79 6.74
N THR A 28 -5.52 16.73 6.08
CA THR A 28 -6.84 16.61 6.72
C THR A 28 -7.29 15.16 6.93
N SER A 29 -6.51 14.18 6.49
CA SER A 29 -6.88 12.75 6.53
C SER A 29 -6.30 12.07 7.77
N GLY A 30 -7.10 11.23 8.44
CA GLY A 30 -6.71 10.46 9.62
C GLY A 30 -5.73 9.30 9.38
N GLY A 31 -5.27 9.12 8.14
CA GLY A 31 -4.37 8.05 7.70
C GLY A 31 -5.03 7.06 6.75
N VAL A 32 -6.34 6.87 6.86
CA VAL A 32 -7.15 6.09 5.92
C VAL A 32 -8.09 7.04 5.18
N VAL A 33 -8.25 6.82 3.88
CA VAL A 33 -9.17 7.57 3.03
C VAL A 33 -10.14 6.59 2.39
N GLN A 34 -11.43 6.75 2.65
CA GLN A 34 -12.45 5.96 1.96
C GLN A 34 -12.63 6.52 0.53
N TYR A 35 -12.01 5.88 -0.46
CA TYR A 35 -11.83 6.49 -1.78
C TYR A 35 -13.09 6.41 -2.65
N ASP A 36 -13.93 5.40 -2.42
CA ASP A 36 -15.14 5.11 -3.20
C ASP A 36 -16.43 5.60 -2.52
N TYR A 37 -16.33 6.34 -1.41
CA TYR A 37 -17.47 6.91 -0.70
C TYR A 37 -17.63 8.41 -0.96
N GLY A 38 -18.82 8.80 -1.42
CA GLY A 38 -19.04 10.15 -1.89
C GLY A 38 -20.41 10.34 -2.52
N LYS A 39 -20.61 11.54 -3.06
CA LYS A 39 -21.84 11.91 -3.76
C LYS A 39 -21.60 11.91 -5.26
N ALA A 40 -22.50 11.24 -5.98
CA ALA A 40 -22.63 11.48 -7.41
C ALA A 40 -23.31 12.84 -7.63
N SER A 41 -22.70 13.70 -8.43
CA SER A 41 -23.28 14.99 -8.84
C SER A 41 -23.97 14.89 -10.21
N GLN A 42 -24.81 15.89 -10.53
CA GLN A 42 -25.37 16.00 -11.88
C GLN A 42 -24.21 16.10 -12.88
N GLN A 43 -24.26 15.31 -13.97
CA GLN A 43 -23.20 15.10 -14.98
C GLN A 43 -22.20 13.95 -14.69
N GLY A 44 -22.44 13.10 -13.69
CA GLY A 44 -21.66 11.87 -13.51
C GLY A 44 -20.31 12.06 -12.82
N CYS A 45 -20.03 13.27 -12.31
CA CYS A 45 -18.83 13.53 -11.51
C CYS A 45 -19.04 13.02 -10.07
N PHE A 46 -18.09 12.23 -9.57
CA PHE A 46 -18.06 11.73 -8.20
C PHE A 46 -17.27 12.67 -7.31
N GLN A 47 -17.90 13.17 -6.25
CA GLN A 47 -17.23 13.98 -5.23
C GLN A 47 -17.10 13.17 -3.95
N ARG A 48 -15.86 12.86 -3.56
CA ARG A 48 -15.58 12.23 -2.26
C ARG A 48 -16.08 13.15 -1.13
N THR A 49 -16.79 12.58 -0.17
CA THR A 49 -17.30 13.32 0.99
C THR A 49 -17.02 12.57 2.28
N GLY A 50 -16.83 13.32 3.37
CA GLY A 50 -16.53 12.76 4.68
C GLY A 50 -15.04 12.60 4.93
N SER A 51 -14.71 12.36 6.19
CA SER A 51 -13.37 12.07 6.67
C SER A 51 -13.50 11.05 7.78
N LEU A 52 -12.66 10.03 7.76
CA LEU A 52 -12.57 9.05 8.84
C LEU A 52 -11.87 9.67 10.04
N ASN A 53 -12.21 9.18 11.24
CA ASN A 53 -11.48 9.56 12.45
C ASN A 53 -9.99 9.25 12.33
N LYS A 54 -9.18 9.97 13.12
CA LYS A 54 -7.76 9.68 13.28
C LYS A 54 -7.55 8.76 14.49
N PRO A 55 -6.52 7.90 14.48
CA PRO A 55 -6.19 7.07 15.63
C PRO A 55 -6.00 7.92 16.91
N HIS A 56 -6.33 7.32 18.06
CA HIS A 56 -6.12 7.96 19.36
C HIS A 56 -4.67 8.45 19.55
N VAL A 57 -4.49 9.55 20.29
CA VAL A 57 -3.17 10.22 20.47
C VAL A 57 -2.09 9.27 20.97
N SER A 58 -2.44 8.32 21.85
CA SER A 58 -1.50 7.31 22.35
C SER A 58 -0.95 6.42 21.24
N LEU A 59 -1.77 6.05 20.24
CA LEU A 59 -1.33 5.27 19.09
C LEU A 59 -0.43 6.11 18.17
N LEU A 60 -0.76 7.39 17.98
CA LEU A 60 0.06 8.31 17.20
C LEU A 60 1.42 8.57 17.85
N ALA A 61 1.48 8.64 19.18
CA ALA A 61 2.74 8.75 19.93
C ALA A 61 3.60 7.49 19.75
N ALA A 62 3.01 6.30 19.91
CA ALA A 62 3.71 5.03 19.68
C ALA A 62 4.21 4.90 18.24
N LEU A 63 3.38 5.26 17.26
CA LEU A 63 3.74 5.31 15.84
C LEU A 63 4.91 6.26 15.58
N SER A 64 4.90 7.44 16.21
CA SER A 64 5.99 8.41 16.08
C SER A 64 7.30 7.84 16.61
N GLN A 65 7.27 7.15 17.75
CA GLN A 65 8.45 6.47 18.29
C GLN A 65 8.95 5.37 17.35
N ILE A 66 8.07 4.47 16.89
CA ILE A 66 8.44 3.40 15.95
C ILE A 66 9.07 3.98 14.67
N ARG A 67 8.53 5.08 14.16
CA ARG A 67 9.09 5.75 12.98
C ARG A 67 10.47 6.35 13.26
N CYS A 68 10.69 6.94 14.43
CA CYS A 68 12.02 7.40 14.86
C CYS A 68 13.02 6.24 14.92
N ASP A 69 12.68 5.16 15.60
CA ASP A 69 13.54 3.98 15.74
C ASP A 69 13.86 3.36 14.36
N HIS A 70 12.89 3.36 13.44
CA HIS A 70 13.10 2.91 12.07
C HIS A 70 14.11 3.79 11.34
N MET A 71 13.95 5.13 11.41
CA MET A 71 14.86 6.08 10.75
C MET A 71 16.29 5.99 11.31
N LEU A 72 16.42 5.71 12.61
CA LEU A 72 17.71 5.52 13.27
C LEU A 72 18.30 4.11 13.06
N GLN A 73 17.62 3.23 12.31
CA GLN A 73 17.99 1.82 12.11
C GLN A 73 18.12 1.03 13.43
N GLU A 74 17.42 1.48 14.46
CA GLU A 74 17.38 0.84 15.78
C GLU A 74 16.34 -0.28 15.84
N LEU A 75 15.40 -0.32 14.88
CA LEU A 75 14.50 -1.44 14.72
C LEU A 75 15.25 -2.68 14.19
N PRO A 76 15.24 -3.80 14.91
CA PRO A 76 15.94 -5.01 14.49
C PRO A 76 15.10 -5.81 13.47
N LEU A 77 14.53 -5.15 12.45
CA LEU A 77 13.60 -5.75 11.47
C LEU A 77 14.19 -6.99 10.82
N GLY A 78 15.41 -6.91 10.28
CA GLY A 78 16.11 -8.05 9.69
C GLY A 78 16.30 -9.22 10.68
N LYS A 79 16.56 -8.94 11.96
CA LYS A 79 16.68 -9.98 13.00
C LYS A 79 15.33 -10.60 13.35
N ILE A 80 14.27 -9.79 13.44
CA ILE A 80 12.90 -10.27 13.68
C ILE A 80 12.48 -11.16 12.51
N MET A 81 12.62 -10.67 11.29
CA MET A 81 12.26 -11.38 10.07
C MET A 81 13.03 -12.68 9.91
N SER A 82 14.35 -12.65 9.99
CA SER A 82 15.18 -13.87 9.93
C SER A 82 14.83 -14.86 11.05
N GLY A 83 14.50 -14.35 12.24
CA GLY A 83 14.03 -15.16 13.36
C GLY A 83 12.69 -15.86 13.10
N VAL A 84 11.75 -15.20 12.41
CA VAL A 84 10.46 -15.79 12.01
C VAL A 84 10.64 -16.77 10.86
N LEU A 85 11.33 -16.35 9.79
CA LEU A 85 11.58 -17.18 8.60
C LEU A 85 12.33 -18.47 8.97
N ARG A 86 13.31 -18.42 9.89
CA ARG A 86 14.00 -19.63 10.35
C ARG A 86 13.07 -20.62 11.07
N ARG A 87 12.08 -20.13 11.82
CA ARG A 87 11.17 -20.97 12.61
C ARG A 87 9.96 -21.47 11.80
N HIS A 88 9.55 -20.70 10.81
CA HIS A 88 8.27 -20.90 10.12
C HIS A 88 8.41 -20.85 8.60
N GLN A 89 9.57 -21.20 8.06
CA GLN A 89 9.89 -21.12 6.62
C GLN A 89 8.84 -21.78 5.71
N LYS A 90 8.23 -22.88 6.16
CA LYS A 90 7.20 -23.61 5.40
C LYS A 90 5.85 -22.87 5.31
N GLN A 91 5.58 -21.96 6.25
CA GLN A 91 4.36 -21.15 6.30
C GLN A 91 4.58 -19.73 5.75
N PHE A 92 5.78 -19.20 5.93
CA PHE A 92 6.14 -17.86 5.49
C PHE A 92 7.40 -17.97 4.64
N SER A 93 7.23 -17.93 3.32
CA SER A 93 8.30 -17.65 2.38
C SER A 93 8.25 -16.17 1.99
N PRO A 94 9.40 -15.54 1.70
CA PRO A 94 9.39 -14.28 0.98
C PRO A 94 8.52 -14.39 -0.28
N PRO A 95 7.86 -13.30 -0.71
CA PRO A 95 7.18 -13.30 -1.98
C PRO A 95 8.13 -13.67 -3.11
N GLY A 96 7.57 -14.17 -4.21
CA GLY A 96 8.32 -14.48 -5.42
C GLY A 96 8.82 -13.21 -6.13
N GLU A 97 8.97 -13.28 -7.46
CA GLU A 97 9.40 -12.12 -8.22
C GLU A 97 8.36 -10.98 -8.17
N ASP A 98 8.87 -9.76 -7.98
CA ASP A 98 8.08 -8.54 -8.02
C ASP A 98 8.17 -7.93 -9.43
N TRP A 99 7.09 -8.04 -10.20
CA TRP A 99 7.01 -7.51 -11.57
C TRP A 99 6.10 -6.29 -11.62
N LEU A 100 6.67 -5.13 -11.95
CA LEU A 100 5.92 -3.92 -12.25
C LEU A 100 5.91 -3.70 -13.76
N PHE A 101 4.72 -3.77 -14.36
CA PHE A 101 4.51 -3.44 -15.77
C PHE A 101 4.11 -1.96 -15.92
N LEU A 102 4.30 -1.41 -17.11
CA LEU A 102 3.74 -0.09 -17.48
C LEU A 102 2.23 -0.08 -17.24
N SER A 103 1.68 1.01 -16.72
CA SER A 103 0.28 1.06 -16.31
C SER A 103 -0.72 0.89 -17.46
N ALA A 104 -0.35 1.31 -18.67
CA ALA A 104 -1.16 1.12 -19.88
C ALA A 104 -1.00 -0.27 -20.53
N TYR A 105 -0.19 -1.18 -19.96
CA TYR A 105 0.01 -2.51 -20.54
C TYR A 105 -1.20 -3.40 -20.27
N GLU A 106 -1.79 -3.94 -21.34
CA GLU A 106 -2.87 -4.91 -21.25
C GLU A 106 -2.29 -6.33 -21.05
N HIS A 107 -2.56 -6.89 -19.87
CA HIS A 107 -2.06 -8.21 -19.49
C HIS A 107 -2.77 -9.33 -20.27
N GLN A 108 -1.98 -10.27 -20.79
CA GLN A 108 -2.50 -11.45 -21.49
C GLN A 108 -3.06 -12.46 -20.48
N GLY A 109 -4.23 -13.02 -20.76
CA GLY A 109 -4.70 -14.26 -20.12
C GLY A 109 -5.65 -14.11 -18.93
N GLY A 110 -5.87 -12.91 -18.38
CA GLY A 110 -6.88 -12.63 -17.33
C GLY A 110 -6.73 -13.39 -15.99
N SER A 111 -5.91 -14.44 -15.97
CA SER A 111 -5.38 -15.13 -14.80
C SER A 111 -4.30 -14.25 -14.18
N GLY A 112 -4.32 -14.06 -12.87
CA GLY A 112 -3.32 -13.25 -12.14
C GLY A 112 -1.87 -13.76 -12.17
N ASP A 113 -1.50 -14.56 -13.18
CA ASP A 113 -0.14 -14.97 -13.50
C ASP A 113 0.35 -14.22 -14.75
N CYS A 114 1.42 -13.44 -14.57
CA CYS A 114 2.07 -12.67 -15.64
C CYS A 114 3.39 -13.34 -16.11
N SER A 115 3.54 -14.66 -15.91
CA SER A 115 4.67 -15.44 -16.38
C SER A 115 4.86 -15.35 -17.90
N LEU A 116 3.75 -15.31 -18.65
CA LEU A 116 3.73 -15.21 -20.13
C LEU A 116 3.61 -13.78 -20.68
N CYS A 117 3.53 -12.76 -19.82
CA CYS A 117 3.45 -11.37 -20.27
C CYS A 117 4.76 -10.89 -20.89
N ASP A 118 4.66 -9.92 -21.81
CA ASP A 118 5.82 -9.31 -22.48
C ASP A 118 6.72 -8.59 -21.46
N LYS A 119 7.89 -9.16 -21.20
CA LYS A 119 8.85 -8.62 -20.23
C LYS A 119 9.49 -7.30 -20.69
N ASN A 120 9.36 -6.92 -21.96
CA ASN A 120 9.78 -5.60 -22.43
C ASN A 120 8.89 -4.46 -21.90
N GLN A 121 7.71 -4.80 -21.39
CA GLN A 121 6.76 -3.84 -20.79
C GLN A 121 7.01 -3.65 -19.28
N LEU A 122 8.07 -4.26 -18.73
CA LEU A 122 8.47 -4.06 -17.34
C LEU A 122 9.10 -2.69 -17.12
N VAL A 123 8.71 -2.04 -16.03
CA VAL A 123 9.32 -0.81 -15.55
C VAL A 123 10.71 -1.13 -14.98
N SER A 124 11.74 -0.44 -15.48
CA SER A 124 13.08 -0.52 -14.92
C SER A 124 13.11 0.11 -13.53
N ARG A 125 13.61 -0.64 -12.55
CA ARG A 125 13.71 -0.23 -11.14
C ARG A 125 15.08 -0.59 -10.58
N GLU A 126 15.62 0.27 -9.72
CA GLU A 126 16.93 0.05 -9.10
C GLU A 126 16.93 -1.21 -8.23
N SER A 127 18.08 -1.88 -8.12
CA SER A 127 18.16 -3.02 -7.19
C SER A 127 18.16 -2.52 -5.75
N ARG A 128 17.40 -3.17 -4.87
CA ARG A 128 17.45 -2.88 -3.43
C ARG A 128 18.66 -3.56 -2.82
N MET A 129 19.41 -2.85 -1.98
CA MET A 129 20.67 -3.36 -1.41
C MET A 129 20.49 -4.66 -0.62
N ASN A 130 19.38 -4.83 0.13
CA ASN A 130 19.29 -5.89 1.14
C ASN A 130 18.14 -6.89 0.92
N GLY A 131 17.32 -6.74 -0.13
CA GLY A 131 16.15 -7.61 -0.38
C GLY A 131 15.09 -7.60 0.74
N GLU A 132 15.30 -6.83 1.80
CA GLU A 132 14.38 -6.69 2.93
C GLU A 132 13.20 -5.78 2.54
N PRO A 133 11.99 -6.10 3.00
CA PRO A 133 10.84 -5.21 2.93
C PRO A 133 11.16 -3.83 3.48
N GLN A 134 10.63 -2.81 2.81
CA GLN A 134 10.66 -1.44 3.26
C GLN A 134 9.35 -1.10 3.97
N ILE A 135 9.42 -0.21 4.96
CA ILE A 135 8.23 0.32 5.66
C ILE A 135 7.96 1.74 5.16
N TYR A 136 6.77 1.94 4.61
CA TYR A 136 6.30 3.24 4.15
C TYR A 136 5.24 3.79 5.09
N TYR A 137 5.26 5.10 5.34
CA TYR A 137 4.31 5.79 6.20
C TYR A 137 3.51 6.78 5.37
N GLY A 138 2.19 6.61 5.30
CA GLY A 138 1.36 7.50 4.49
C GLY A 138 -0.11 7.12 4.50
N LEU A 139 -0.84 7.61 3.50
CA LEU A 139 -2.27 7.37 3.37
C LEU A 139 -2.57 6.01 2.77
N VAL A 140 -3.62 5.36 3.27
CA VAL A 140 -4.16 4.10 2.76
C VAL A 140 -5.56 4.36 2.19
N ALA A 141 -5.79 3.99 0.93
CA ALA A 141 -7.11 4.02 0.32
C ALA A 141 -7.91 2.77 0.73
N SER A 142 -9.08 2.98 1.31
CA SER A 142 -10.00 1.92 1.72
C SER A 142 -11.28 1.97 0.89
N GLY A 143 -11.76 0.85 0.41
CA GLY A 143 -13.02 0.81 -0.34
C GLY A 143 -13.50 -0.62 -0.63
N ASN A 144 -14.67 -0.74 -1.22
CA ASN A 144 -15.33 -2.05 -1.42
C ASN A 144 -14.99 -2.70 -2.77
N GLN A 145 -14.07 -2.09 -3.54
CA GLN A 145 -13.70 -2.55 -4.87
C GLN A 145 -12.22 -2.91 -4.94
N VAL A 146 -11.93 -3.99 -5.68
CA VAL A 146 -10.56 -4.37 -6.03
C VAL A 146 -10.14 -3.59 -7.27
N ILE A 147 -9.10 -2.78 -7.16
CA ILE A 147 -8.52 -2.07 -8.30
C ILE A 147 -7.66 -3.05 -9.12
N LYS A 148 -8.17 -3.42 -10.30
CA LYS A 148 -7.48 -4.32 -11.25
C LYS A 148 -6.86 -3.60 -12.45
N ASP A 149 -7.27 -2.36 -12.67
CA ASP A 149 -6.77 -1.53 -13.77
C ASP A 149 -5.73 -0.55 -13.24
N ALA A 150 -4.52 -0.61 -13.81
CA ALA A 150 -3.38 0.20 -13.36
C ALA A 150 -3.54 1.68 -13.73
N VAL A 151 -4.23 2.00 -14.83
CA VAL A 151 -4.54 3.39 -15.20
C VAL A 151 -5.50 4.02 -14.18
N THR A 152 -6.55 3.30 -13.79
CA THR A 152 -7.48 3.71 -12.74
C THR A 152 -6.77 3.88 -11.40
N ARG A 153 -5.88 2.94 -11.02
CA ARG A 153 -5.04 3.04 -9.82
C ARG A 153 -4.25 4.34 -9.80
N ASP A 154 -3.56 4.64 -10.90
CA ASP A 154 -2.69 5.81 -11.01
C ASP A 154 -3.51 7.10 -10.99
N SER A 155 -4.65 7.15 -11.68
CA SER A 155 -5.56 8.30 -11.66
C SER A 155 -6.09 8.61 -10.26
N ILE A 156 -6.46 7.59 -9.48
CA ILE A 156 -6.88 7.80 -8.09
C ILE A 156 -5.70 8.29 -7.23
N ALA A 157 -4.49 7.79 -7.49
CA ALA A 157 -3.28 8.18 -6.77
C ALA A 157 -2.82 9.61 -7.08
N GLU A 158 -3.16 10.14 -8.25
CA GLU A 158 -2.96 11.55 -8.60
C GLU A 158 -3.89 12.47 -7.79
N ASP A 159 -5.14 12.06 -7.58
CA ASP A 159 -6.14 12.81 -6.79
C ASP A 159 -5.90 12.71 -5.27
N ILE A 160 -5.38 11.56 -4.82
CA ILE A 160 -5.15 11.26 -3.41
C ILE A 160 -3.80 10.55 -3.31
N PRO A 161 -2.78 11.13 -2.63
CA PRO A 161 -1.44 10.54 -2.58
C PRO A 161 -1.39 9.34 -1.62
N VAL A 162 -2.11 8.28 -1.95
CA VAL A 162 -2.18 7.01 -1.20
C VAL A 162 -1.05 6.08 -1.62
N LEU A 163 -0.64 5.24 -0.69
CA LEU A 163 0.45 4.29 -0.88
C LEU A 163 -0.04 2.88 -1.22
N CYS A 164 -1.26 2.54 -0.83
CA CYS A 164 -1.89 1.28 -1.18
C CYS A 164 -3.42 1.37 -1.13
N PHE A 165 -4.06 0.40 -1.78
CA PHE A 165 -5.50 0.13 -1.73
C PHE A 165 -5.76 -1.13 -0.90
N GLU A 166 -6.72 -1.06 0.00
CA GLU A 166 -7.22 -2.20 0.79
C GLU A 166 -8.75 -2.08 0.95
N MET A 167 -9.39 -3.03 1.66
CA MET A 167 -10.86 -3.16 1.61
C MET A 167 -11.58 -3.10 2.97
N GLU A 168 -10.87 -2.94 4.09
CA GLU A 168 -11.46 -3.15 5.40
C GLU A 168 -11.26 -1.97 6.38
N ALA A 169 -10.20 -1.19 6.22
CA ALA A 169 -9.76 -0.23 7.24
C ALA A 169 -10.79 0.87 7.52
N ALA A 170 -11.54 1.34 6.52
CA ALA A 170 -12.55 2.38 6.72
C ALA A 170 -13.60 2.01 7.77
N GLY A 171 -14.04 0.74 7.80
CA GLY A 171 -15.04 0.28 8.77
C GLY A 171 -14.53 0.26 10.21
N LEU A 172 -13.22 0.23 10.41
CA LEU A 172 -12.58 0.19 11.73
C LEU A 172 -12.27 1.58 12.28
N MET A 173 -11.90 2.53 11.42
CA MET A 173 -11.36 3.82 11.85
C MET A 173 -12.35 4.66 12.65
N ASP A 174 -13.65 4.48 12.44
CA ASP A 174 -14.69 5.19 13.20
C ASP A 174 -15.09 4.49 14.51
N GLN A 175 -14.51 3.32 14.81
CA GLN A 175 -14.85 2.48 15.97
C GLN A 175 -13.71 2.34 17.00
N LEU A 176 -12.51 2.83 16.70
CA LEU A 176 -11.29 2.68 17.52
C LEU A 176 -10.69 4.01 18.00
#